data_AF-V4JZ99-F1
#
_entry.id   AF-V4JZ99-F1
#
_cell.length_a   1.000
_cell.length_b   1.000
_cell.length_c   1.000
_cell.angle_alpha   90.00
_cell.angle_beta   90.00
_cell.angle_gamma   90.00
#
_symmetry.space_group_name_H-M   'P 1'
#
loop_
_entity.id
_entity.type
_entity.pdbx_description
1 polymer ?
#
loop_
_entity_poly.entity_id
_entity_poly.type
_entity_poly.pdbx_seq_one_letter_code
_entity_poly.pdbx_strand_id
1 'polypeptide(L)'
;MSSSNRGIPKRCRCGERSIMRTSETYKNPGRLFYCCPSGSKEDKNHLFKWTDIARVEELGYVQSEVDKMQEDVKMLEKDLHDVETEMGTLTCETRTCEAIANSYGSDIDAIKVSAQGFQKELGELKTVIGRCEEGIEKLNTTVSAMKNMIVCGLVMVLIMYFIFM
;
A
#
# COMPACT_ATOMS: atom_id res chain seq x y z
N MET A 1 -26.80 25.60 -33.23
CA MET A 1 -27.40 26.93 -32.91
C MET A 1 -26.46 27.63 -31.95
N SER A 2 -25.88 28.77 -32.33
CA SER A 2 -24.78 29.39 -31.57
C SER A 2 -25.28 30.00 -30.26
N SER A 3 -24.65 29.61 -29.16
CA SER A 3 -24.91 30.00 -27.77
C SER A 3 -24.46 31.43 -27.44
N SER A 4 -24.06 32.24 -28.42
CA SER A 4 -23.31 33.50 -28.20
C SER A 4 -24.12 34.71 -27.71
N ASN A 5 -25.41 34.55 -27.38
CA ASN A 5 -26.30 35.66 -27.02
C ASN A 5 -27.13 35.45 -25.73
N ARG A 6 -26.90 34.36 -24.98
CA ARG A 6 -27.58 34.13 -23.69
C ARG A 6 -26.89 34.93 -22.58
N GLY A 7 -27.68 35.42 -21.63
CA GLY A 7 -27.17 36.17 -20.47
C GLY A 7 -26.91 37.66 -20.73
N ILE A 8 -26.01 38.26 -19.96
CA ILE A 8 -25.62 39.67 -20.02
C ILE A 8 -24.67 39.87 -21.21
N PRO A 9 -25.11 40.59 -22.25
CA PRO A 9 -24.27 40.81 -23.42
C PRO A 9 -23.10 41.71 -23.02
N LYS A 10 -21.87 41.36 -23.42
CA LYS A 10 -20.66 42.15 -23.15
C LYS A 10 -20.26 43.02 -24.36
N ARG A 11 -20.56 42.56 -25.58
CA ARG A 11 -20.21 43.23 -26.84
C ARG A 11 -21.31 43.06 -27.88
N CYS A 12 -21.41 44.01 -28.78
CA CYS A 12 -22.21 43.92 -29.99
C CYS A 12 -21.45 43.18 -31.10
N ARG A 13 -22.17 42.67 -32.10
CA ARG A 13 -21.58 42.03 -33.29
C ARG A 13 -20.67 42.96 -34.11
N CYS A 14 -20.83 44.29 -33.97
CA CYS A 14 -19.95 45.28 -34.59
C CYS A 14 -18.63 45.50 -33.83
N GLY A 15 -18.40 44.80 -32.71
CA GLY A 15 -17.20 44.89 -31.88
C GLY A 15 -17.32 45.82 -30.67
N GLU A 16 -18.25 46.79 -30.73
CA GLU A 16 -18.45 47.77 -29.65
C GLU A 16 -18.91 47.14 -28.33
N ARG A 17 -18.48 47.72 -27.20
CA ARG A 17 -18.90 47.29 -25.86
C ARG A 17 -20.38 47.64 -25.64
N SER A 18 -21.13 46.70 -25.07
CA SER A 18 -22.51 46.95 -24.68
C SER A 18 -22.60 48.02 -23.59
N ILE A 19 -23.56 48.93 -23.70
CA ILE A 19 -23.90 49.91 -22.67
C ILE A 19 -25.31 49.67 -22.15
N MET A 20 -25.61 50.15 -20.94
CA MET A 20 -26.96 50.11 -20.39
C MET A 20 -27.64 51.46 -20.57
N ARG A 21 -28.92 51.45 -20.96
CA ARG A 21 -29.76 52.65 -21.08
C ARG A 21 -31.12 52.42 -20.43
N THR A 22 -31.79 53.52 -20.10
CA THR A 22 -33.16 53.54 -19.58
C THR A 22 -34.12 53.80 -20.73
N SER A 23 -35.20 53.03 -20.82
CA SER A 23 -36.21 53.23 -21.86
C SER A 23 -37.07 54.44 -21.55
N GLU A 24 -37.11 55.38 -22.48
CA GLU A 24 -37.96 56.57 -22.44
C GLU A 24 -39.28 56.34 -23.22
N THR A 25 -39.53 55.11 -23.66
CA THR A 25 -40.74 54.81 -24.43
C THR A 25 -41.96 54.78 -23.54
N TYR A 26 -43.10 55.30 -24.02
CA TYR A 26 -44.38 55.22 -23.30
C TYR A 26 -44.79 53.78 -22.94
N LYS A 27 -44.37 52.79 -23.75
CA LYS A 27 -44.69 51.37 -23.52
C LYS A 27 -43.87 50.72 -22.40
N ASN A 28 -42.65 51.17 -22.15
CA ASN A 28 -41.74 50.58 -21.16
C ASN A 28 -40.98 51.69 -20.41
N PRO A 29 -41.67 52.68 -19.80
CA PRO A 29 -41.00 53.81 -19.19
C PRO A 29 -40.10 53.34 -18.04
N GLY A 30 -38.85 53.81 -18.00
CA GLY A 30 -37.90 53.50 -16.94
C GLY A 30 -37.24 52.11 -17.03
N ARG A 31 -37.65 51.23 -17.97
CA ARG A 31 -37.08 49.88 -18.06
C ARG A 31 -35.66 49.89 -18.61
N LEU A 32 -34.75 49.17 -17.95
CA LEU A 32 -33.34 49.09 -18.34
C LEU A 32 -33.10 48.06 -19.45
N PHE A 33 -32.23 48.41 -20.40
CA PHE A 33 -31.79 47.52 -21.47
C PHE A 33 -30.30 47.71 -21.79
N TYR A 34 -29.67 46.65 -22.27
CA TYR A 34 -28.36 46.67 -22.89
C TYR A 34 -28.47 46.95 -24.38
N CYS A 35 -27.64 47.85 -24.91
CA CYS A 35 -27.58 48.15 -26.34
C CYS A 35 -26.17 48.44 -26.86
N CYS A 36 -26.03 48.46 -28.19
CA CYS A 36 -24.84 49.00 -28.85
C CYS A 36 -24.84 50.55 -28.81
N PRO A 37 -23.72 51.22 -28.50
CA PRO A 37 -23.59 52.67 -28.63
C PRO A 37 -23.91 53.18 -30.03
N SER A 38 -23.44 52.47 -31.06
CA SER A 38 -23.64 52.79 -32.49
C SER A 38 -24.98 52.31 -33.04
N GLY A 39 -25.83 51.70 -32.21
CA GLY A 39 -27.14 51.20 -32.65
C GLY A 39 -28.17 52.32 -32.80
N SER A 40 -29.05 52.19 -33.79
CA SER A 40 -30.17 53.11 -34.02
C SER A 40 -31.51 52.35 -34.03
N LYS A 41 -32.64 53.09 -34.06
CA LYS A 41 -33.97 52.48 -34.18
C LYS A 41 -34.20 51.82 -35.56
N GLU A 42 -33.47 52.29 -36.56
CA GLU A 42 -33.59 51.86 -37.95
C GLU A 42 -32.70 50.64 -38.22
N ASP A 43 -31.52 50.60 -37.58
CA ASP A 43 -30.58 49.50 -37.72
C ASP A 43 -30.78 48.41 -36.65
N LYS A 44 -31.52 47.37 -37.06
CA LYS A 44 -31.80 46.19 -36.24
C LYS A 44 -30.61 45.22 -36.13
N ASN A 45 -29.48 45.47 -36.80
CA ASN A 45 -28.29 44.61 -36.72
C ASN A 45 -27.49 44.82 -35.42
N HIS A 46 -27.84 45.83 -34.64
CA HIS A 46 -27.18 46.14 -33.39
C HIS A 46 -27.82 45.46 -32.17
N LEU A 47 -26.99 45.27 -31.14
CA LEU A 47 -27.39 44.68 -29.87
C LEU A 47 -28.53 45.49 -29.23
N PHE A 48 -29.59 44.78 -28.85
CA PHE A 48 -30.64 45.26 -27.95
C PHE A 48 -31.10 44.07 -27.09
N LYS A 49 -31.10 44.21 -25.76
CA LYS A 49 -31.62 43.19 -24.84
C LYS A 49 -32.09 43.81 -23.53
N TRP A 50 -33.29 43.46 -23.08
CA TRP A 50 -33.79 43.91 -21.78
C TRP A 50 -32.95 43.35 -20.63
N THR A 51 -32.65 44.18 -19.62
CA THR A 51 -31.76 43.82 -18.52
C THR A 51 -32.35 42.71 -17.65
N ASP A 52 -33.65 42.72 -17.41
CA ASP A 52 -34.34 41.66 -16.64
C ASP A 52 -34.25 40.30 -17.36
N ILE A 53 -34.45 40.26 -18.68
CA ILE A 53 -34.29 39.04 -19.48
C ILE A 53 -32.83 38.56 -19.42
N ALA A 54 -31.87 39.45 -19.63
CA ALA A 54 -30.45 39.12 -19.58
C ALA A 54 -30.02 38.54 -18.23
N ARG A 55 -30.53 39.09 -17.12
CA ARG A 55 -30.23 38.60 -15.76
C ARG A 55 -30.87 37.25 -15.47
N VAL A 56 -32.12 37.03 -15.88
CA VAL A 56 -32.80 35.73 -15.70
C VAL A 56 -32.04 34.63 -16.45
N GLU A 57 -31.57 34.92 -17.65
CA GLU A 57 -30.77 33.95 -18.41
C GLU A 57 -29.41 33.65 -17.76
N GLU A 58 -28.72 34.65 -17.21
CA GLU A 58 -27.48 34.43 -16.43
C GLU A 58 -27.75 33.59 -15.18
N LEU A 59 -28.80 33.92 -14.42
CA LEU A 59 -29.17 33.17 -13.23
C LEU A 59 -29.53 31.72 -13.55
N GLY A 60 -30.25 31.48 -14.65
CA GLY A 60 -30.56 30.12 -15.11
C GLY A 60 -29.31 29.34 -15.51
N TYR A 61 -28.33 30.00 -16.14
CA TYR A 61 -27.04 29.37 -16.44
C TYR A 61 -26.26 29.04 -15.17
N VAL A 62 -26.11 30.01 -14.26
CA VAL A 62 -25.43 29.80 -12.97
C VAL A 62 -26.10 28.69 -12.17
N GLN A 63 -27.44 28.65 -12.10
CA GLN A 63 -28.18 27.58 -11.45
C GLN A 63 -27.83 26.22 -12.05
N SER A 64 -27.79 26.11 -13.39
CA SER A 64 -27.43 24.84 -14.04
C SER A 64 -26.00 24.39 -13.76
N GLU A 65 -25.06 25.32 -13.58
CA GLU A 65 -23.69 24.99 -13.20
C GLU A 65 -23.60 24.60 -11.72
N VAL A 66 -24.35 25.29 -10.85
CA VAL A 66 -24.48 24.92 -9.42
C VAL A 66 -25.07 23.53 -9.28
N ASP A 67 -26.11 23.19 -10.04
CA ASP A 67 -26.74 21.86 -10.00
C ASP A 67 -25.76 20.75 -10.41
N LYS A 68 -24.94 20.99 -11.44
CA LYS A 68 -23.86 20.06 -11.84
C LYS A 68 -22.81 19.92 -10.76
N MET A 69 -22.35 21.03 -10.19
CA MET A 69 -21.37 21.01 -9.11
C MET A 69 -21.89 20.27 -7.87
N GLN A 70 -23.19 20.41 -7.56
CA GLN A 70 -23.81 19.65 -6.46
C GLN A 70 -23.80 18.15 -6.72
N GLU A 71 -24.01 17.72 -7.96
CA GLU A 71 -23.93 16.30 -8.32
C GLU A 71 -22.49 15.78 -8.26
N ASP A 72 -21.53 16.54 -8.77
CA ASP A 72 -20.11 16.21 -8.68
C ASP A 72 -19.65 16.10 -7.21
N VAL A 73 -20.11 17.00 -6.33
CA VAL A 73 -19.82 16.94 -4.89
C VAL A 73 -20.38 15.67 -4.26
N LYS A 74 -21.63 15.28 -4.56
CA LYS A 74 -22.20 14.03 -4.04
C LYS A 74 -21.42 12.79 -4.52
N MET A 75 -20.97 12.81 -5.76
CA MET A 75 -20.15 11.72 -6.30
C MET A 75 -18.82 11.63 -5.55
N LEU A 76 -18.15 12.77 -5.33
CA LEU A 76 -16.91 12.83 -4.55
C LEU A 76 -17.10 12.41 -3.09
N GLU A 77 -18.22 12.76 -2.47
CA GLU A 77 -18.56 12.31 -1.10
C GLU A 77 -18.69 10.79 -1.04
N LYS A 78 -19.31 10.17 -2.05
CA LYS A 78 -19.41 8.72 -2.14
C LYS A 78 -18.03 8.07 -2.34
N ASP A 79 -17.25 8.58 -3.30
CA ASP A 79 -15.91 8.04 -3.58
C ASP A 79 -14.99 8.17 -2.36
N LEU A 80 -15.10 9.29 -1.61
CA LEU A 80 -14.38 9.47 -0.35
C LEU A 80 -14.78 8.42 0.68
N HIS A 81 -16.08 8.14 0.82
CA HIS A 81 -16.57 7.12 1.75
C HIS A 81 -16.09 5.70 1.38
N ASP A 82 -16.08 5.37 0.09
CA ASP A 82 -15.56 4.10 -0.41
C ASP A 82 -14.06 3.96 -0.06
N VAL A 83 -13.27 5.01 -0.28
CA VAL A 83 -11.84 5.07 0.10
C VAL A 83 -11.63 4.93 1.61
N GLU A 84 -12.45 5.59 2.43
CA GLU A 84 -12.39 5.45 3.90
C GLU A 84 -12.63 4.00 4.35
N THR A 85 -13.58 3.32 3.70
CA THR A 85 -13.91 1.93 3.99
C THR A 85 -12.78 0.97 3.61
N GLU A 86 -12.17 1.17 2.43
CA GLU A 86 -11.00 0.42 2.00
C GLU A 86 -9.80 0.63 2.92
N MET A 87 -9.55 1.88 3.32
CA MET A 87 -8.49 2.21 4.28
C MET A 87 -8.70 1.53 5.63
N GLY A 88 -9.95 1.46 6.11
CA GLY A 88 -10.30 0.73 7.33
C GLY A 88 -10.01 -0.77 7.22
N THR A 89 -10.31 -1.37 6.06
CA THR A 89 -10.03 -2.79 5.78
C THR A 89 -8.53 -3.08 5.75
N LEU A 90 -7.76 -2.28 5.00
CA LEU A 90 -6.30 -2.40 4.93
C LEU A 90 -5.62 -2.22 6.30
N THR A 91 -6.16 -1.35 7.14
CA THR A 91 -5.69 -1.17 8.52
C THR A 91 -5.86 -2.45 9.35
N CYS A 92 -6.99 -3.15 9.18
CA CYS A 92 -7.25 -4.43 9.85
C CYS A 92 -6.30 -5.54 9.36
N GLU A 93 -6.11 -5.63 8.04
CA GLU A 93 -5.18 -6.58 7.43
C GLU A 93 -3.73 -6.35 7.90
N THR A 94 -3.29 -5.09 7.95
CA THR A 94 -1.96 -4.72 8.42
C THR A 94 -1.71 -5.19 9.86
N ARG A 95 -2.68 -4.99 10.77
CA ARG A 95 -2.58 -5.48 12.16
C ARG A 95 -2.50 -7.00 12.24
N THR A 96 -3.23 -7.70 11.37
CA THR A 96 -3.19 -9.16 11.31
C THR A 96 -1.82 -9.66 10.85
N CYS A 97 -1.26 -9.03 9.81
CA CYS A 97 0.08 -9.33 9.33
C CYS A 97 1.15 -9.06 10.41
N GLU A 98 1.02 -7.97 11.17
CA GLU A 98 1.91 -7.65 12.29
C GLU A 98 1.85 -8.73 13.38
N ALA A 99 0.65 -9.19 13.75
CA ALA A 99 0.48 -10.26 14.73
C ALA A 99 1.13 -11.58 14.26
N ILE A 100 0.97 -11.95 12.99
CA ILE A 100 1.59 -13.15 12.41
C ILE A 100 3.12 -13.03 12.36
N ALA A 101 3.65 -11.86 11.99
CA ALA A 101 5.08 -11.63 11.99
C ALA A 101 5.68 -11.78 13.41
N ASN A 102 4.99 -11.26 14.42
CA ASN A 102 5.40 -11.40 15.82
C ASN A 102 5.34 -12.86 16.31
N SER A 103 4.35 -13.64 15.89
CA SER A 103 4.31 -15.07 16.23
C SER A 103 5.46 -15.83 15.59
N TYR A 104 5.77 -15.57 14.32
CA TYR A 104 6.94 -16.19 13.67
C TYR A 104 8.26 -15.78 14.32
N GLY A 105 8.40 -14.53 14.78
CA GLY A 105 9.56 -14.12 15.57
C GLY A 105 9.72 -14.97 16.83
N SER A 106 8.63 -15.21 17.55
CA SER A 106 8.62 -16.04 18.76
C SER A 106 8.98 -17.50 18.48
N ASP A 107 8.45 -18.08 17.39
CA ASP A 107 8.75 -19.45 16.97
C ASP A 107 10.24 -19.61 16.58
N ILE A 108 10.81 -18.62 15.86
CA ILE A 108 12.22 -18.61 15.49
C ILE A 108 13.10 -18.61 16.75
N ASP A 109 12.76 -17.80 17.75
CA ASP A 109 13.49 -17.76 19.02
C ASP A 109 13.40 -19.10 19.78
N ALA A 110 12.23 -19.73 19.81
CA ALA A 110 12.05 -21.05 20.43
C ALA A 110 12.85 -22.15 19.72
N ILE A 111 12.85 -22.15 18.38
CA ILE A 111 13.66 -23.06 17.57
C ILE A 111 15.15 -22.84 17.84
N LYS A 112 15.60 -21.59 17.95
CA LYS A 112 16.99 -21.24 18.25
C LYS A 112 17.43 -21.77 19.61
N VAL A 113 16.60 -21.61 20.64
CA VAL A 113 16.87 -22.17 21.99
C VAL A 113 16.98 -23.70 21.92
N SER A 114 16.08 -24.35 21.19
CA SER A 114 16.10 -25.82 21.03
C SER A 114 17.35 -26.30 20.32
N ALA A 115 17.76 -25.63 19.24
CA ALA A 115 18.97 -25.94 18.48
C ALA A 115 20.24 -25.78 19.35
N GLN A 116 20.30 -24.76 20.20
CA GLN A 116 21.38 -24.59 21.18
C GLN A 116 21.42 -25.74 22.19
N GLY A 117 20.25 -26.21 22.65
CA GLY A 117 20.13 -27.40 23.50
C GLY A 117 20.74 -28.64 22.85
N PHE A 118 20.33 -28.95 21.62
CA PHE A 118 20.90 -30.09 20.88
C PHE A 118 22.40 -29.95 20.63
N GLN A 119 22.89 -28.74 20.34
CA GLN A 119 24.31 -28.50 20.16
C GLN A 119 25.11 -28.85 21.43
N LYS A 120 24.56 -28.56 22.61
CA LYS A 120 25.17 -28.93 23.90
C LYS A 120 25.18 -30.45 24.10
N GLU A 121 24.06 -31.11 23.87
CA GLU A 121 23.95 -32.57 23.98
C GLU A 121 24.92 -33.29 23.03
N LEU A 122 25.05 -32.83 21.80
CA LEU A 122 26.04 -33.34 20.84
C LEU A 122 27.47 -33.16 21.35
N GLY A 123 27.76 -32.04 22.01
CA GLY A 123 29.04 -31.80 22.66
C GLY A 123 29.31 -32.82 23.76
N GLU A 124 28.35 -33.05 24.65
CA GLU A 124 28.44 -34.04 25.73
C GLU A 124 28.63 -35.46 25.17
N LEU A 125 27.83 -35.86 24.18
CA LEU A 125 27.94 -37.18 23.55
C LEU A 125 29.31 -37.39 22.89
N LYS A 126 29.85 -36.36 22.22
CA LYS A 126 31.19 -36.40 21.64
C LYS A 126 32.27 -36.66 22.69
N THR A 127 32.14 -36.06 23.89
CA THR A 127 33.08 -36.36 24.99
C THR A 127 32.98 -37.80 25.48
N VAL A 128 31.76 -38.36 25.56
CA VAL A 128 31.55 -39.76 25.97
C VAL A 128 32.16 -40.73 24.96
N ILE A 129 31.97 -40.48 23.66
CA ILE A 129 32.56 -41.29 22.58
C ILE A 129 34.09 -41.32 22.74
N GLY A 130 34.73 -40.16 22.93
CA GLY A 130 36.18 -40.09 23.13
C GLY A 130 36.67 -40.94 24.31
N ARG A 131 35.99 -40.90 25.46
CA ARG A 131 36.34 -41.77 26.60
C ARG A 131 36.16 -43.26 26.30
N CYS A 132 35.12 -43.62 25.55
CA CYS A 132 34.89 -45.01 25.13
C CYS A 132 36.00 -45.49 24.20
N GLU A 133 36.42 -44.67 23.24
CA GLU A 133 37.55 -44.96 22.33
C GLU A 133 38.85 -45.20 23.11
N GLU A 134 39.18 -44.33 24.07
CA GLU A 134 40.33 -44.50 24.98
C GLU A 134 40.24 -45.82 25.79
N GLY A 135 39.04 -46.14 26.29
CA GLY A 135 38.79 -47.38 27.01
C GLY A 135 39.00 -48.63 26.15
N ILE A 136 38.54 -48.59 24.89
CA ILE A 136 38.73 -49.67 23.90
C ILE A 136 40.22 -49.85 23.59
N GLU A 137 40.96 -48.76 23.38
CA GLU A 137 42.41 -48.82 23.12
C GLU A 137 43.15 -49.46 24.29
N LYS A 138 42.85 -49.03 25.53
CA LYS A 138 43.43 -49.62 26.73
C LYS A 138 43.13 -51.11 26.83
N LEU A 139 41.87 -51.53 26.63
CA LEU A 139 41.50 -52.94 26.64
C LEU A 139 42.29 -53.74 25.58
N ASN A 140 42.41 -53.21 24.36
CA ASN A 140 43.16 -53.85 23.28
C ASN A 140 44.64 -54.07 23.64
N THR A 141 45.30 -53.08 24.25
CA THR A 141 46.69 -53.24 24.73
C THR A 141 46.82 -54.33 25.80
N THR A 142 45.88 -54.40 26.74
CA THR A 142 45.90 -55.46 27.78
C THR A 142 45.67 -56.85 27.20
N VAL A 143 44.77 -57.00 26.22
CA VAL A 143 44.53 -58.27 25.53
C VAL A 143 45.77 -58.72 24.77
N SER A 144 46.45 -57.80 24.09
CA SER A 144 47.72 -58.09 23.40
C SER A 144 48.81 -58.56 24.36
N ALA A 145 48.95 -57.89 25.52
CA ALA A 145 49.89 -58.30 26.56
C ALA A 145 49.57 -59.70 27.11
N MET A 146 48.30 -59.99 27.42
CA MET A 146 47.88 -61.32 27.88
C MET A 146 48.17 -62.40 26.83
N LYS A 147 47.88 -62.13 25.55
CA LYS A 147 48.20 -63.05 24.45
C LYS A 147 49.71 -63.35 24.41
N ASN A 148 50.56 -62.34 24.54
CA ASN A 148 52.02 -62.53 24.56
C ASN A 148 52.48 -63.34 25.77
N MET A 149 51.90 -63.10 26.95
CA MET A 149 52.19 -63.88 28.17
C MET A 149 51.81 -65.36 28.01
N ILE A 150 50.64 -65.64 27.43
CA ILE A 150 50.19 -67.01 27.16
C ILE A 150 51.14 -67.71 26.19
N VAL A 151 51.49 -67.05 25.07
CA VAL A 151 52.43 -67.59 24.08
C VAL A 151 53.79 -67.91 24.73
N CYS A 152 54.34 -67.00 25.53
CA CYS A 152 55.59 -67.22 26.25
C CYS A 152 55.49 -68.42 27.21
N GLY A 153 54.40 -68.51 27.98
CA GLY A 153 54.15 -69.63 28.88
C GLY A 153 54.08 -70.98 28.16
N LEU A 154 53.37 -71.06 27.03
CA LEU A 154 53.29 -72.27 26.21
C LEU A 154 54.66 -72.67 25.64
N VAL A 155 55.46 -71.71 25.16
CA VAL A 155 56.82 -71.96 24.67
C VAL A 155 57.72 -72.52 25.77
N MET A 156 57.67 -71.93 26.97
CA MET A 156 58.46 -72.42 28.11
C MET A 156 58.08 -73.86 28.50
N VAL A 157 56.79 -74.21 28.52
CA VAL A 157 56.34 -75.58 28.80
C VAL A 157 56.85 -76.56 27.74
N LEU A 158 56.81 -76.19 26.46
CA LEU A 158 57.35 -77.02 25.38
C LEU A 158 58.86 -77.23 25.52
N ILE A 159 59.63 -76.17 25.82
CA ILE A 159 61.08 -76.27 26.03
C ILE A 159 61.40 -77.22 27.19
N MET A 160 60.70 -77.08 28.33
CA MET A 160 60.89 -77.97 29.48
C MET A 160 60.59 -79.43 29.10
N TYR A 161 59.50 -79.68 28.36
CA TYR A 161 59.17 -81.03 27.90
C TYR A 161 60.30 -81.67 27.08
N PHE A 162 60.92 -80.94 26.14
CA PHE A 162 62.03 -81.46 25.32
C PHE A 162 63.36 -81.64 26.08
N ILE A 163 63.57 -80.94 27.20
CA ILE A 163 64.80 -81.07 28.00
C ILE A 163 64.74 -82.29 28.93
N PHE A 164 63.55 -82.64 29.44
CA PHE A 164 63.37 -83.64 30.50
C PHE A 164 62.88 -85.02 30.04
N MET A 165 62.54 -85.20 28.76
CA MET A 165 62.21 -86.49 28.10
C MET A 165 63.33 -86.89 27.15
#